data_AF-A0A662HG87-F1
#
_entry.id   AF-A0A662HG87-F1
#
_cell.length_a   1.000
_cell.length_b   1.000
_cell.length_c   1.000
_cell.angle_alpha   90.00
_cell.angle_beta   90.00
_cell.angle_gamma   90.00
#
_symmetry.space_group_name_H-M   'P 1'
#
loop_
_entity.id
_entity.type
_entity.pdbx_description
1 polymer ?
#
loop_
_entity_poly.entity_id
_entity_poly.type
_entity_poly.pdbx_seq_one_letter_code
_entity_poly.pdbx_strand_id
1 'polypeptide(L)'
;PWYLEYLEELFGGIATAEYRRYGIRSLPAVVYKGKTVIQGKVPSQEELEEALAYEGLRIMRREAEERAPPKPAQPPEEAEKPARQPAEAIPEVHAPPQLEKPAAARQPPAIDSLIEVEEVSVEAPREERPSPAKRTCLNCIFYERSAGRCLLLRLEIRDPLNPPCRR
;
A
#
# COMPACT_ATOMS: atom_id res chain seq x y z
N PRO A 1 -16.41 6.05 -12.87
CA PRO A 1 -17.41 6.10 -11.78
C PRO A 1 -17.34 4.89 -10.82
N TRP A 2 -17.39 3.65 -11.34
CA TRP A 2 -17.51 2.42 -10.55
C TRP A 2 -16.55 2.29 -9.35
N TYR A 3 -15.29 2.69 -9.51
CA TYR A 3 -14.31 2.59 -8.42
C TYR A 3 -14.66 3.45 -7.21
N LEU A 4 -15.17 4.68 -7.42
CA LEU A 4 -15.52 5.57 -6.32
C LEU A 4 -16.80 5.09 -5.62
N GLU A 5 -17.77 4.59 -6.40
CA GLU A 5 -18.98 3.96 -5.87
C GLU A 5 -18.63 2.74 -5.01
N TYR A 6 -17.73 1.89 -5.49
CA TYR A 6 -17.23 0.73 -4.75
C TYR A 6 -16.52 1.11 -3.44
N LEU A 7 -15.69 2.18 -3.45
CA LEU A 7 -15.06 2.67 -2.23
C LEU A 7 -16.09 3.20 -1.22
N GLU A 8 -17.15 3.85 -1.70
CA GLU A 8 -18.22 4.34 -0.84
C GLU A 8 -19.07 3.21 -0.27
N GLU A 9 -19.29 2.13 -1.03
CA GLU A 9 -19.98 0.93 -0.55
C GLU A 9 -19.19 0.21 0.55
N LEU A 10 -17.88 0.03 0.37
CA LEU A 10 -17.05 -0.72 1.31
C LEU A 10 -16.63 0.06 2.56
N PHE A 11 -16.27 1.33 2.38
CA PHE A 11 -15.66 2.15 3.43
C PHE A 11 -16.53 3.33 3.84
N GLY A 12 -17.73 3.43 3.27
CA GLY A 12 -18.62 4.55 3.47
C GLY A 12 -18.09 5.84 2.83
N GLY A 13 -18.78 6.93 3.13
CA GLY A 13 -18.45 8.25 2.58
C GLY A 13 -17.09 8.83 2.98
N ILE A 14 -16.37 8.22 3.93
CA ILE A 14 -15.06 8.70 4.39
C ILE A 14 -14.02 8.51 3.28
N ALA A 15 -14.04 7.36 2.60
CA ALA A 15 -13.09 7.07 1.53
C ALA A 15 -13.28 7.98 0.30
N THR A 16 -14.51 8.45 0.03
CA THR A 16 -14.82 9.34 -1.09
C THR A 16 -14.86 10.83 -0.72
N ALA A 17 -14.64 11.19 0.56
CA ALA A 17 -14.80 12.56 1.05
C ALA A 17 -13.89 13.57 0.32
N GLU A 18 -12.61 13.23 0.13
CA GLU A 18 -11.66 14.11 -0.54
C GLU A 18 -11.98 14.29 -2.03
N TYR A 19 -12.39 13.21 -2.70
CA TYR A 19 -12.82 13.27 -4.10
C TYR A 19 -14.04 14.17 -4.28
N ARG A 20 -15.03 14.05 -3.39
CA ARG A 20 -16.24 14.89 -3.41
C ARG A 20 -15.93 16.36 -3.16
N ARG A 21 -14.97 16.67 -2.29
CA ARG A 21 -14.52 18.05 -2.04
C ARG A 21 -14.05 18.75 -3.31
N TYR A 22 -13.41 18.02 -4.22
CA TYR A 22 -12.96 18.54 -5.51
C TYR A 22 -13.94 18.26 -6.66
N GLY A 23 -15.11 17.67 -6.38
CA GLY A 23 -16.10 17.32 -7.39
C GLY A 23 -15.68 16.21 -8.35
N ILE A 24 -14.74 15.35 -7.95
CA ILE A 24 -14.21 14.26 -8.79
C ILE A 24 -15.26 13.15 -8.89
N ARG A 25 -15.67 12.82 -10.12
CA ARG A 25 -16.65 11.75 -10.43
C ARG A 25 -16.03 10.53 -11.09
N SER A 26 -14.86 10.69 -11.68
CA SER A 26 -14.17 9.65 -12.41
C SER A 26 -12.67 9.79 -12.23
N LEU A 27 -12.02 8.65 -12.04
CA LEU A 27 -10.57 8.56 -12.01
C LEU A 27 -10.03 8.08 -13.36
N PRO A 28 -8.78 8.42 -13.71
CA PRO A 28 -7.89 9.35 -13.00
C PRO A 28 -8.39 10.80 -13.10
N ALA A 29 -8.02 11.64 -12.13
CA ALA A 29 -8.37 13.07 -12.12
C ALA A 29 -7.17 13.92 -11.69
N VAL A 30 -7.08 15.13 -12.26
CA VAL A 30 -6.05 16.13 -11.93
C VAL A 30 -6.74 17.34 -11.34
N VAL A 31 -6.29 17.76 -10.16
CA VAL A 31 -6.78 18.94 -9.46
C VAL A 31 -5.65 19.94 -9.34
N TYR A 32 -5.88 21.18 -9.76
CA TYR A 32 -4.92 22.27 -9.64
C TYR A 32 -5.58 23.49 -9.01
N LYS A 33 -4.95 24.06 -7.98
CA LYS A 33 -5.50 25.16 -7.16
C LYS A 33 -6.94 24.90 -6.66
N GLY A 34 -7.25 23.65 -6.32
CA GLY A 34 -8.57 23.24 -5.82
C GLY A 34 -9.65 23.08 -6.88
N LYS A 35 -9.32 23.23 -8.17
CA LYS A 35 -10.23 22.97 -9.30
C LYS A 35 -9.83 21.71 -10.04
N THR A 36 -10.80 20.88 -10.38
CA THR A 36 -10.59 19.70 -11.22
C THR A 36 -10.43 20.13 -12.67
N VAL A 37 -9.26 19.90 -13.25
CA VAL A 37 -8.93 20.30 -14.63
C VAL A 37 -9.12 19.15 -15.61
N ILE A 38 -8.92 17.89 -15.17
CA ILE A 38 -9.03 16.69 -16.01
C ILE A 38 -9.66 15.57 -15.16
N GLN A 39 -10.57 14.78 -15.74
CA GLN A 39 -11.17 13.63 -15.07
C GLN A 39 -11.56 12.53 -16.07
N GLY A 40 -11.42 11.28 -15.65
CA GLY A 40 -11.88 10.09 -16.39
C GLY A 40 -11.01 9.66 -17.58
N LYS A 41 -9.93 10.40 -17.88
CA LYS A 41 -8.93 10.01 -18.89
C LYS A 41 -7.53 10.30 -18.40
N VAL A 42 -6.57 9.48 -18.83
CA VAL A 42 -5.14 9.79 -18.69
C VAL A 42 -4.82 10.86 -19.75
N PRO A 43 -4.44 12.08 -19.36
CA PRO A 43 -4.17 13.13 -20.33
C PRO A 43 -2.85 12.89 -21.05
N SER A 44 -2.75 13.38 -22.28
CA SER A 44 -1.45 13.54 -22.95
C SER A 44 -0.68 14.70 -22.30
N GLN A 45 0.63 14.77 -22.56
CA GLN A 45 1.46 15.85 -22.03
C GLN A 45 0.95 17.23 -22.49
N GLU A 46 0.58 17.35 -23.77
CA GLU A 46 0.07 18.59 -24.36
C GLU A 46 -1.27 19.00 -23.75
N GLU A 47 -2.21 18.06 -23.59
CA GLU A 47 -3.51 18.33 -22.96
C GLU A 47 -3.36 18.77 -21.50
N LEU A 48 -2.42 18.18 -20.77
CA LEU A 48 -2.13 18.55 -19.40
C LEU A 48 -1.51 19.95 -19.32
N GLU A 49 -0.56 20.24 -20.21
CA GLU A 49 0.06 21.56 -20.30
C GLU A 49 -0.97 22.64 -20.61
N GLU A 50 -1.87 22.40 -21.56
CA GLU A 50 -2.96 23.30 -21.93
C GLU A 50 -3.92 23.54 -20.76
N ALA A 51 -4.39 22.47 -20.11
CA ALA A 51 -5.32 22.57 -18.99
C ALA A 51 -4.73 23.32 -17.79
N LEU A 52 -3.44 23.12 -17.51
CA LEU A 52 -2.73 23.84 -16.45
C LEU A 52 -2.40 25.28 -16.84
N ALA A 53 -2.09 25.54 -18.10
CA ALA A 53 -1.85 26.89 -18.62
C ALA A 53 -3.11 27.75 -18.54
N TYR A 54 -4.29 27.18 -18.83
CA TYR A 54 -5.58 27.86 -18.68
C TYR A 54 -5.82 28.33 -17.23
N GLU A 55 -5.35 27.57 -16.24
CA GLU A 55 -5.39 27.93 -14.81
C GLU A 55 -4.19 28.77 -14.33
N GLY A 56 -3.38 29.25 -15.28
CA GLY A 56 -2.27 30.17 -15.06
C GLY A 56 -0.98 29.53 -14.55
N LEU A 57 -0.77 28.23 -14.74
CA LEU A 57 0.54 27.61 -14.54
C LEU A 57 1.41 27.81 -15.78
N ARG A 58 2.57 28.45 -15.64
CA ARG A 58 3.56 28.53 -16.73
C ARG A 58 4.50 27.34 -16.65
N ILE A 59 4.41 26.44 -17.62
CA ILE A 59 5.30 25.28 -17.73
C ILE A 59 6.50 25.71 -18.58
N MET A 60 7.66 25.85 -17.94
CA MET A 60 8.92 26.04 -18.66
C MET A 60 9.47 24.65 -18.98
N ARG A 61 9.43 24.27 -20.25
CA ARG A 61 10.14 23.07 -20.70
C ARG A 61 11.63 23.32 -20.51
N ARG A 62 12.24 22.60 -19.57
CA ARG A 62 13.68 22.35 -19.64
C ARG A 62 13.80 21.30 -20.73
N GLU A 63 14.30 21.70 -21.90
CA GLU A 63 14.66 20.74 -22.94
C GLU A 63 15.54 19.69 -22.24
N ALA A 64 15.00 18.47 -22.15
CA ALA A 64 15.81 17.33 -21.77
C ALA A 64 16.79 17.21 -22.92
N GLU A 65 17.97 17.78 -22.69
CA GLU A 65 19.12 17.67 -23.56
C GLU A 65 19.19 16.21 -23.98
N GLU A 66 18.94 16.04 -25.26
CA GLU A 66 19.36 14.96 -26.11
C GLU A 66 19.90 13.75 -25.36
N ARG A 67 19.27 12.60 -25.61
CA ARG A 67 20.05 11.37 -25.71
C ARG A 67 21.16 11.62 -26.75
N ALA A 68 22.23 12.29 -26.34
CA ALA A 68 23.49 12.20 -27.04
C ALA A 68 23.72 10.68 -27.14
N PRO A 69 23.93 10.15 -28.36
CA PRO A 69 24.28 8.74 -28.49
C PRO A 69 25.47 8.51 -27.55
N PRO A 70 25.49 7.42 -26.76
CA PRO A 70 26.68 7.11 -25.97
C PRO A 70 27.84 7.09 -26.96
N LYS A 71 28.85 7.94 -26.72
CA LYS A 71 30.12 7.88 -27.46
C LYS A 71 30.54 6.40 -27.48
N PRO A 72 30.91 5.83 -28.64
CA PRO A 72 31.36 4.45 -28.69
C PRO A 72 32.47 4.24 -27.68
N ALA A 73 32.26 3.33 -26.73
CA ALA A 73 33.32 2.89 -25.84
C ALA A 73 34.44 2.32 -26.70
N GLN A 74 35.65 2.87 -26.59
CA GLN A 74 36.82 2.24 -27.16
C GLN A 74 36.98 0.86 -26.50
N PRO A 75 37.23 -0.21 -27.27
CA PRO A 75 37.43 -1.52 -26.67
C PRO A 75 38.69 -1.49 -25.80
N PRO A 76 38.66 -2.04 -24.57
CA PRO A 76 39.88 -2.28 -23.83
C PRO A 76 40.70 -3.32 -24.60
N GLU A 77 41.92 -2.89 -24.93
CA GLU A 77 43.01 -3.71 -25.43
C GLU A 77 43.21 -4.94 -24.53
N GLU A 78 43.27 -6.11 -25.15
CA GLU A 78 43.56 -7.39 -24.51
C GLU A 78 44.83 -7.31 -23.67
N ALA A 79 44.71 -7.58 -22.37
CA ALA A 79 45.84 -7.99 -21.54
C ALA A 79 45.61 -9.42 -21.05
N GLU A 80 46.52 -10.28 -21.50
CA GLU A 80 46.63 -11.73 -21.41
C GLU A 80 46.16 -12.41 -20.10
N LYS A 81 45.53 -13.59 -20.28
CA LYS A 81 45.50 -14.66 -19.27
C LYS A 81 46.92 -15.18 -18.99
N PRO A 82 47.17 -15.65 -17.76
CA PRO A 82 47.66 -17.02 -17.66
C PRO A 82 46.76 -17.91 -16.78
N ALA A 83 46.58 -19.13 -17.27
CA ALA A 83 45.87 -20.23 -16.65
C ALA A 83 46.58 -20.79 -15.41
N ARG A 84 45.80 -21.29 -14.44
CA ARG A 84 45.92 -22.66 -13.87
C ARG A 84 44.76 -22.98 -12.92
N GLN A 85 43.95 -23.96 -13.30
CA GLN A 85 43.23 -24.89 -12.39
C GLN A 85 44.21 -26.06 -12.07
N PRO A 86 44.02 -26.98 -11.08
CA PRO A 86 42.83 -27.86 -10.90
C PRO A 86 42.36 -28.10 -9.44
N ALA A 87 41.03 -28.24 -9.23
CA ALA A 87 40.30 -29.45 -8.78
C ALA A 87 40.33 -29.66 -7.24
N GLU A 88 39.37 -30.20 -6.49
CA GLU A 88 38.19 -31.08 -6.64
C GLU A 88 37.20 -30.64 -5.51
N ALA A 89 35.95 -31.05 -5.33
CA ALA A 89 35.13 -32.15 -5.80
C ALA A 89 33.65 -31.76 -5.60
N ILE A 90 32.76 -32.27 -6.45
CA ILE A 90 31.31 -32.36 -6.20
C ILE A 90 31.04 -33.81 -5.74
N PRO A 91 30.10 -34.05 -4.81
CA PRO A 91 28.83 -34.67 -5.23
C PRO A 91 27.65 -34.03 -4.48
N GLU A 92 26.70 -33.39 -5.16
CA GLU A 92 25.46 -33.95 -5.71
C GLU A 92 24.64 -34.84 -4.75
N VAL A 93 23.32 -34.59 -4.81
CA VAL A 93 22.20 -35.37 -4.26
C VAL A 93 21.76 -34.95 -2.85
N HIS A 94 20.64 -34.22 -2.77
CA HIS A 94 19.39 -34.85 -2.31
C HIS A 94 18.15 -33.99 -2.65
N ALA A 95 17.18 -34.68 -3.24
CA ALA A 95 15.84 -34.23 -3.61
C ALA A 95 15.03 -33.66 -2.43
N PRO A 96 14.01 -32.82 -2.68
CA PRO A 96 13.07 -32.42 -1.65
C PRO A 96 12.30 -33.65 -1.11
N PRO A 97 12.14 -33.79 0.22
CA PRO A 97 11.29 -34.83 0.78
C PRO A 97 9.81 -34.50 0.49
N GLN A 98 9.09 -35.48 -0.07
CA GLN A 98 7.64 -35.57 0.08
C GLN A 98 7.32 -36.35 1.35
N LEU A 99 6.41 -35.84 2.17
CA LEU A 99 5.58 -36.54 3.18
C LEU A 99 4.87 -35.43 3.98
N GLU A 100 3.59 -35.42 4.34
CA GLU A 100 2.48 -36.37 4.19
C GLU A 100 1.20 -35.61 4.59
N LYS A 101 0.05 -36.00 4.05
CA LYS A 101 -1.26 -35.60 4.61
C LYS A 101 -1.52 -36.41 5.88
N PRO A 102 -2.04 -35.78 6.95
CA PRO A 102 -3.04 -36.45 7.78
C PRO A 102 -4.40 -35.77 7.74
N ALA A 103 -5.40 -36.63 7.85
CA ALA A 103 -6.81 -36.37 7.73
C ALA A 103 -7.45 -35.83 9.03
N ALA A 104 -8.63 -35.25 8.82
CA ALA A 104 -9.80 -35.26 9.69
C ALA A 104 -9.73 -34.60 11.08
N ALA A 105 -10.52 -33.52 11.21
CA ALA A 105 -11.46 -33.23 12.31
C ALA A 105 -11.78 -31.72 12.25
N ARG A 106 -12.99 -31.19 12.36
CA ARG A 106 -14.36 -31.65 12.61
C ARG A 106 -15.25 -30.49 12.14
N GLN A 107 -16.47 -30.78 11.72
CA GLN A 107 -17.49 -29.78 11.35
C GLN A 107 -17.73 -28.78 12.50
N PRO A 108 -17.98 -27.49 12.23
CA PRO A 108 -18.71 -26.65 13.18
C PRO A 108 -20.20 -27.05 13.17
N PRO A 109 -20.85 -27.17 14.34
CA PRO A 109 -22.25 -27.53 14.43
C PRO A 109 -23.15 -26.44 13.85
N ALA A 110 -24.23 -26.89 13.20
CA ALA A 110 -25.39 -26.08 12.89
C ALA A 110 -25.99 -25.58 14.21
N ILE A 111 -26.21 -24.27 14.29
CA ILE A 111 -27.05 -23.69 15.33
C ILE A 111 -28.30 -23.20 14.62
N ASP A 112 -29.37 -24.00 14.76
CA ASP A 112 -30.74 -23.56 14.55
C ASP A 112 -30.99 -22.34 15.42
N SER A 113 -31.48 -21.27 14.82
CA SER A 113 -32.11 -20.19 15.58
C SER A 113 -33.29 -19.69 14.76
N LEU A 114 -34.42 -20.38 14.96
CA LEU A 114 -35.75 -19.81 14.85
C LEU A 114 -35.78 -18.57 15.76
N ILE A 115 -35.80 -17.38 15.15
CA ILE A 115 -36.02 -16.13 15.86
C ILE A 115 -37.43 -15.68 15.51
N GLU A 116 -38.35 -15.89 16.47
CA GLU A 116 -39.60 -15.13 16.52
C GLU A 116 -39.27 -13.69 16.89
N VAL A 117 -39.76 -12.75 16.08
CA VAL A 117 -39.54 -11.32 16.25
C VAL A 117 -40.64 -10.78 17.16
N GLU A 118 -40.30 -10.41 18.38
CA GLU A 118 -41.15 -9.57 19.23
C GLU A 118 -40.47 -8.20 19.37
N GLU A 119 -41.03 -7.19 18.71
CA GLU A 119 -40.55 -5.82 18.76
C GLU A 119 -40.89 -5.22 20.14
N VAL A 120 -39.87 -4.99 20.97
CA VAL A 120 -40.02 -4.24 22.22
C VAL A 120 -39.07 -3.04 22.21
N SER A 121 -39.68 -1.87 22.08
CA SER A 121 -39.07 -0.55 22.21
C SER A 121 -38.69 -0.28 23.67
N VAL A 122 -37.40 -0.05 23.96
CA VAL A 122 -36.98 0.60 25.22
C VAL A 122 -35.75 1.49 25.01
N GLU A 123 -35.82 2.63 25.68
CA GLU A 123 -35.00 3.83 25.72
C GLU A 123 -33.47 3.67 25.61
N ALA A 124 -32.86 4.67 24.95
CA ALA A 124 -31.43 4.77 24.68
C ALA A 124 -30.55 4.71 25.96
N PRO A 125 -29.59 3.76 26.04
CA PRO A 125 -28.56 3.76 27.05
C PRO A 125 -27.62 4.95 26.85
N ARG A 126 -27.39 5.70 27.93
CA ARG A 126 -26.38 6.75 28.01
C ARG A 126 -25.01 6.10 27.77
N GLU A 127 -24.39 6.35 26.61
CA GLU A 127 -23.03 5.87 26.31
C GLU A 127 -22.03 6.42 27.34
N GLU A 128 -21.49 5.53 28.16
CA GLU A 128 -20.24 5.80 28.88
C GLU A 128 -19.13 5.95 27.84
N ARG A 129 -18.58 7.17 27.74
CA ARG A 129 -17.45 7.45 26.86
C ARG A 129 -16.30 6.50 27.21
N PRO A 130 -15.76 5.72 26.26
CA PRO A 130 -14.60 4.89 26.52
C PRO A 130 -13.42 5.79 26.93
N SER A 131 -12.81 5.46 28.06
CA SER A 131 -11.57 6.11 28.52
C SER A 131 -10.51 6.09 27.41
N PRO A 132 -9.64 7.12 27.29
CA PRO A 132 -8.63 7.16 26.23
C PRO A 132 -7.75 5.91 26.33
N ALA A 133 -7.83 5.06 25.31
CA ALA A 133 -7.04 3.85 25.23
C ALA A 133 -5.56 4.20 25.39
N LYS A 134 -4.88 3.54 26.34
CA LYS A 134 -3.45 3.71 26.54
C LYS A 134 -2.74 3.42 25.22
N ARG A 135 -1.95 4.37 24.72
CA ARG A 135 -1.20 4.20 23.46
C ARG A 135 -0.10 3.17 23.68
N THR A 136 -0.29 1.97 23.13
CA THR A 136 0.69 0.86 23.17
C THR A 136 1.16 0.54 21.75
N CYS A 137 2.37 0.01 21.59
CA CYS A 137 2.86 -0.50 20.30
C CYS A 137 1.93 -1.57 19.71
N LEU A 138 1.20 -2.33 20.54
CA LEU A 138 0.30 -3.39 20.09
C LEU A 138 -0.83 -2.92 19.17
N ASN A 139 -1.18 -1.63 19.24
CA ASN A 139 -2.22 -1.00 18.41
C ASN A 139 -1.61 -0.04 17.35
N CYS A 140 -0.29 -0.06 17.17
CA CYS A 140 0.42 0.84 16.27
C CYS A 140 0.73 0.15 14.94
N ILE A 141 0.34 0.77 13.81
CA ILE A 141 0.61 0.27 12.46
C ILE A 141 2.12 0.11 12.16
N PHE A 142 2.96 0.86 12.86
CA PHE A 142 4.41 0.81 12.68
C PHE A 142 5.10 -0.24 13.55
N TYR A 143 4.36 -1.02 14.35
CA TYR A 143 4.93 -2.07 15.18
C TYR A 143 4.80 -3.43 14.51
N GLU A 144 5.94 -4.04 14.18
CA GLU A 144 5.99 -5.39 13.65
C GLU A 144 6.09 -6.39 14.81
N ARG A 145 4.98 -7.08 15.12
CA ARG A 145 4.88 -8.00 16.27
C ARG A 145 5.81 -9.22 16.17
N SER A 146 6.03 -9.74 14.96
CA SER A 146 6.91 -10.89 14.70
C SER A 146 8.37 -10.57 14.98
N ALA A 147 8.81 -9.37 14.63
CA ALA A 147 10.19 -8.93 14.79
C ALA A 147 10.43 -8.10 16.06
N GLY A 148 9.39 -7.82 16.84
CA GLY A 148 9.49 -7.00 18.06
C GLY A 148 10.05 -5.60 17.81
N ARG A 149 9.84 -5.02 16.62
CA ARG A 149 10.48 -3.76 16.21
C ARG A 149 9.50 -2.70 15.74
N CYS A 150 9.86 -1.45 15.94
CA CYS A 150 9.15 -0.30 15.38
C CYS A 150 9.76 0.07 14.02
N LEU A 151 8.99 -0.02 12.95
CA LEU A 151 9.39 0.33 11.58
C LEU A 151 9.61 1.84 11.42
N LEU A 152 8.85 2.66 12.15
CA LEU A 152 8.98 4.12 12.12
C LEU A 152 10.31 4.58 12.75
N LEU A 153 10.67 4.02 13.90
CA LEU A 153 11.89 4.38 14.61
C LEU A 153 13.09 3.46 14.31
N ARG A 154 12.87 2.40 13.51
CA ARG A 154 13.85 1.37 13.15
C ARG A 154 14.61 0.80 14.36
N LEU A 155 13.90 0.58 15.46
CA LEU A 155 14.45 0.07 16.72
C LEU A 155 13.64 -1.08 17.28
N GLU A 156 14.31 -1.96 18.02
CA GLU A 156 13.67 -3.03 18.76
C GLU A 156 12.94 -2.48 19.99
N ILE A 157 11.71 -2.95 20.18
CA ILE A 157 10.82 -2.56 21.26
C ILE A 157 10.86 -3.66 22.31
N ARG A 158 11.55 -3.39 23.43
CA ARG A 158 11.60 -4.33 24.57
C ARG A 158 10.27 -4.46 25.29
N ASP A 159 9.52 -3.36 25.40
CA ASP A 159 8.23 -3.31 26.05
C ASP A 159 7.17 -2.68 25.12
N PRO A 160 6.31 -3.49 24.49
CA PRO A 160 5.24 -3.01 23.62
C PRO A 160 4.14 -2.22 24.35
N LEU A 161 4.02 -2.35 25.67
CA LEU A 161 3.04 -1.62 26.47
C LEU A 161 3.53 -0.22 26.84
N ASN A 162 4.83 0.03 26.72
CA ASN A 162 5.47 1.31 27.00
C ASN A 162 6.27 1.80 25.79
N PRO A 163 5.60 2.28 24.72
CA PRO A 163 6.26 2.71 23.50
C PRO A 163 7.27 3.84 23.78
N PRO A 164 8.46 3.82 23.16
CA PRO A 164 9.42 4.93 23.23
C PRO A 164 8.95 6.14 22.42
N CYS A 165 8.02 5.95 21.48
CA CYS A 165 7.51 6.98 20.58
C CYS A 165 6.41 7.86 21.19
N ARG A 166 6.36 8.09 22.53
CA ARG A 166 5.28 8.79 23.29
C ARG A 166 4.91 10.22 22.78
N ARG A 167 4.39 10.31 21.55
CA ARG A 167 3.70 11.46 20.96
C ARG A 167 2.24 11.11 20.76
#